data_AF-A0A3B9K2Y9-F1
#
_entry.id   AF-A0A3B9K2Y9-F1
#
_cell.length_a   1.000
_cell.length_b   1.000
_cell.length_c   1.000
_cell.angle_alpha   90.00
_cell.angle_beta   90.00
_cell.angle_gamma   90.00
#
_symmetry.space_group_name_H-M   'P 1'
#
loop_
_entity.id
_entity.type
_entity.pdbx_description
1 polymer ?
#
loop_
_entity_poly.entity_id
_entity_poly.type
_entity_poly.pdbx_seq_one_letter_code
_entity_poly.pdbx_strand_id
1 'polypeptide(L)'
;MNKKDNISTSSPDITVSAKQLFGIDSGFKCPAFSKKSEHVPKIDDAYKFDQDTTIAILNGFAFNKRVMIQGYHGTGKSTHIEQVAARLNWPCVRVNLDSQINRMDLIGRDTIVLENGKQTTSFQEG
;
A
#
# COMPACT_ATOMS: atom_id res chain seq x y z
N MET A 1 0.30 19.22 17.60
CA MET A 1 0.32 19.79 16.24
C MET A 1 0.33 18.62 15.28
N ASN A 2 -0.85 18.24 14.78
CA ASN A 2 -1.05 16.98 14.06
C ASN A 2 -0.35 17.06 12.70
N LYS A 3 0.64 16.18 12.49
CA LYS A 3 1.23 15.94 11.17
C LYS A 3 0.10 15.38 10.30
N LYS A 4 -0.32 16.14 9.29
CA LYS A 4 -1.25 15.64 8.27
C LYS A 4 -0.45 14.67 7.40
N ASP A 5 -0.67 13.38 7.60
CA ASP A 5 -0.04 12.31 6.82
C ASP A 5 -0.73 12.22 5.46
N ASN A 6 -0.52 13.24 4.61
CA ASN A 6 -1.00 13.24 3.24
C ASN A 6 -0.19 12.20 2.45
N ILE A 7 -0.77 11.02 2.21
CA ILE A 7 -0.24 10.07 1.24
C ILE A 7 -0.16 10.80 -0.11
N SER A 8 1.04 10.88 -0.66
CA SER A 8 1.29 11.59 -1.92
C SER A 8 0.40 11.02 -3.04
N THR A 9 -0.51 11.84 -3.56
CA THR A 9 -1.41 11.53 -4.68
C THR A 9 -0.72 11.56 -6.05
N SER A 10 0.61 11.52 -6.08
CA SER A 10 1.39 11.49 -7.32
C SER A 10 1.18 10.18 -8.06
N SER A 11 1.07 10.25 -9.39
CA SER A 11 1.18 9.07 -10.25
C SER A 11 2.63 8.58 -10.30
N PRO A 12 2.88 7.27 -10.48
CA PRO A 12 4.23 6.74 -10.69
C PRO A 12 4.90 7.44 -11.88
N ASP A 13 6.16 7.84 -11.70
CA ASP A 13 6.92 8.68 -12.64
C ASP A 13 8.01 7.92 -13.40
N ILE A 14 8.28 6.66 -13.02
CA ILE A 14 9.28 5.82 -13.66
C ILE A 14 8.73 4.42 -13.96
N THR A 15 9.44 3.70 -14.83
CA THR A 15 9.16 2.30 -15.14
C THR A 15 10.41 1.47 -14.89
N VAL A 16 10.26 0.36 -14.19
CA VAL A 16 11.36 -0.51 -13.75
C VAL A 16 11.19 -1.94 -14.26
N SER A 17 12.32 -2.62 -14.50
CA SER A 17 12.34 -4.00 -14.97
C SER A 17 12.18 -4.98 -13.82
N ALA A 18 11.29 -5.97 -13.96
CA ALA A 18 11.12 -7.03 -12.96
C ALA A 18 12.40 -7.86 -12.75
N LYS A 19 13.18 -8.04 -13.81
CA LYS A 19 14.47 -8.75 -13.76
C LYS A 19 15.47 -8.04 -12.85
N GLN A 20 15.52 -6.71 -12.90
CA GLN A 20 16.47 -5.91 -12.14
C GLN A 20 16.14 -5.89 -10.64
N LEU A 21 14.86 -5.77 -10.29
CA LEU A 21 14.44 -5.58 -8.90
C LEU A 21 14.11 -6.88 -8.16
N PHE A 22 13.63 -7.89 -8.88
CA PHE A 22 13.14 -9.14 -8.29
C PHE A 22 13.88 -10.39 -8.79
N GLY A 23 14.81 -10.24 -9.75
CA GLY A 23 15.49 -11.38 -10.36
C GLY A 23 14.62 -12.24 -11.28
N ILE A 24 13.44 -11.74 -11.67
CA ILE A 24 12.46 -12.49 -12.47
C ILE A 24 12.60 -12.16 -13.96
N ASP A 25 13.04 -13.12 -14.75
CA ASP A 25 13.23 -12.98 -16.20
C ASP A 25 11.92 -13.21 -16.97
N SER A 26 11.02 -12.23 -16.90
CA SER A 26 9.69 -12.27 -17.56
C SER A 26 9.52 -11.24 -18.68
N GLY A 27 10.54 -10.39 -18.91
CA GLY A 27 10.41 -9.20 -19.76
C GLY A 27 9.44 -8.14 -19.22
N PHE A 28 8.84 -8.36 -18.04
CA PHE A 28 7.84 -7.48 -17.47
C PHE A 28 8.44 -6.16 -16.98
N LYS A 29 7.70 -5.08 -17.21
CA LYS A 29 8.00 -3.74 -16.73
C LYS A 29 6.85 -3.24 -15.85
N CYS A 30 7.18 -2.62 -14.72
CA CYS A 30 6.20 -2.17 -13.74
C CYS A 30 6.37 -0.67 -13.46
N PRO A 31 5.28 0.09 -13.30
CA PRO A 31 5.36 1.48 -12.84
C PRO A 31 5.87 1.57 -11.38
N ALA A 32 6.70 2.56 -11.11
CA ALA A 32 7.32 2.81 -9.82
C ALA A 32 7.50 4.31 -9.57
N PHE A 33 7.86 4.66 -8.33
CA PHE A 33 8.20 6.03 -7.95
C PHE A 33 9.71 6.23 -7.89
N SER A 34 10.23 7.35 -8.41
CA SER A 34 11.65 7.69 -8.32
C SER A 34 12.09 8.04 -6.90
N LYS A 35 11.19 8.57 -6.08
CA LYS A 35 11.45 9.00 -4.69
C LYS A 35 10.63 8.18 -3.70
N LYS A 36 11.25 7.84 -2.57
CA LYS A 36 10.57 7.20 -1.44
C LYS A 36 9.82 8.24 -0.60
N SER A 37 8.65 7.86 -0.10
CA SER A 37 7.90 8.61 0.92
C SER A 37 8.01 7.93 2.29
N GLU A 38 7.50 8.59 3.33
CA GLU A 38 7.49 8.08 4.72
C GLU A 38 6.69 6.76 4.87
N HIS A 39 5.73 6.52 3.98
CA HIS A 39 4.88 5.33 4.01
C HIS A 39 5.40 4.17 3.14
N VAL A 40 6.57 4.30 2.52
CA VAL A 40 7.20 3.20 1.78
C VAL A 40 7.79 2.21 2.80
N PRO A 41 7.49 0.91 2.72
CA PRO A 41 8.07 -0.07 3.64
C PRO A 41 9.59 -0.15 3.54
N LYS A 42 10.23 -0.63 4.61
CA LYS A 42 11.68 -0.86 4.61
C LYS A 42 12.03 -2.03 3.69
N ILE A 43 13.12 -1.85 2.96
CA ILE A 43 13.68 -2.92 2.13
C ILE A 43 14.39 -3.93 3.03
N ASP A 44 14.09 -5.20 2.81
CA ASP A 44 14.89 -6.33 3.25
C ASP A 44 15.67 -6.88 2.04
N ASP A 45 17.00 -6.87 2.11
CA ASP A 45 17.89 -7.36 1.05
C ASP A 45 18.09 -8.87 1.07
N ALA A 46 17.74 -9.54 2.17
CA ALA A 46 17.77 -10.99 2.25
C ALA A 46 16.46 -11.64 1.76
N TYR A 47 15.43 -10.83 1.47
CA TYR A 47 14.12 -11.34 1.06
C TYR A 47 14.19 -12.10 -0.27
N LYS A 48 13.58 -13.29 -0.30
CA LYS A 48 13.51 -14.13 -1.50
C LYS A 48 12.10 -14.06 -2.07
N PHE A 49 11.99 -13.55 -3.29
CA PHE A 49 10.72 -13.43 -3.99
C PHE A 49 10.33 -14.77 -4.63
N ASP A 50 9.16 -15.28 -4.24
CA ASP A 50 8.41 -16.23 -5.06
C ASP A 50 7.99 -15.58 -6.40
N GLN A 51 8.27 -16.25 -7.51
CA GLN A 51 8.13 -15.68 -8.85
C GLN A 51 6.67 -15.44 -9.22
N ASP A 52 5.81 -16.45 -9.06
CA ASP A 52 4.42 -16.39 -9.51
C ASP A 52 3.62 -15.36 -8.72
N THR A 53 3.77 -15.35 -7.39
CA THR A 53 3.15 -14.36 -6.52
C THR A 53 3.61 -12.95 -6.86
N THR A 54 4.90 -12.76 -7.14
CA THR A 54 5.44 -11.45 -7.51
C THR A 54 4.87 -10.98 -8.84
N ILE A 55 4.82 -11.82 -9.88
CA ILE A 55 4.23 -11.46 -11.17
C ILE A 55 2.75 -11.06 -11.01
N ALA A 56 1.98 -11.78 -10.20
CA ALA A 56 0.58 -11.43 -9.93
C ALA A 56 0.45 -10.03 -9.30
N ILE A 57 1.28 -9.72 -8.30
CA ILE A 57 1.31 -8.40 -7.64
C ILE A 57 1.73 -7.31 -8.62
N LEU A 58 2.78 -7.52 -9.42
CA LEU A 58 3.27 -6.56 -10.39
C LEU A 58 2.22 -6.22 -11.47
N ASN A 59 1.42 -7.21 -11.89
CA ASN A 59 0.25 -6.98 -12.75
C ASN A 59 -0.81 -6.12 -12.05
N GLY A 60 -1.01 -6.30 -10.75
CA GLY A 60 -1.85 -5.45 -9.90
C GLY A 60 -1.47 -3.98 -9.99
N PHE A 61 -0.18 -3.68 -9.77
CA PHE A 61 0.37 -2.32 -9.88
C PHE A 61 0.29 -1.75 -11.30
N ALA A 62 0.66 -2.55 -12.31
CA ALA A 62 0.75 -2.07 -13.70
C ALA A 62 -0.62 -1.79 -14.33
N PHE A 63 -1.64 -2.57 -13.98
CA PHE A 63 -2.94 -2.53 -14.66
C PHE A 63 -4.10 -2.16 -13.73
N ASN A 64 -3.79 -1.65 -12.53
CA ASN A 64 -4.76 -1.30 -11.50
C ASN A 64 -5.74 -2.47 -11.23
N LYS A 65 -5.19 -3.69 -11.09
CA LYS A 65 -5.97 -4.91 -10.83
C LYS A 65 -5.95 -5.22 -9.34
N ARG A 66 -7.11 -5.63 -8.81
CA ARG A 66 -7.23 -6.12 -7.44
C ARG A 66 -6.62 -7.51 -7.38
N VAL A 67 -5.62 -7.71 -6.52
CA VAL A 67 -4.91 -8.98 -6.36
C VAL A 67 -5.24 -9.56 -5.00
N MET A 68 -5.65 -10.83 -4.98
CA MET A 68 -5.87 -11.60 -3.76
C MET A 68 -4.74 -12.62 -3.62
N ILE A 69 -4.04 -12.60 -2.48
CA ILE A 69 -2.98 -13.56 -2.17
C ILE A 69 -3.50 -14.51 -1.08
N GLN A 70 -3.43 -15.81 -1.35
CA GLN A 70 -3.90 -16.84 -0.45
C GLN A 70 -2.76 -17.79 -0.05
N GLY A 71 -2.88 -18.41 1.12
CA GLY A 71 -1.89 -19.36 1.64
C GLY A 71 -1.97 -19.48 3.15
N TYR A 72 -1.31 -20.52 3.70
CA TYR A 72 -1.30 -20.81 5.13
C TYR A 72 -0.78 -19.64 5.99
N HIS A 73 -1.11 -19.65 7.28
CA HIS A 73 -0.60 -18.63 8.20
C HIS A 73 0.94 -18.68 8.29
N GLY A 74 1.58 -17.54 8.47
CA GLY A 74 3.04 -17.49 8.63
C GLY A 74 3.86 -17.68 7.35
N THR A 75 3.25 -17.83 6.17
CA THR A 75 3.98 -17.97 4.88
C THR A 75 4.47 -16.65 4.27
N GLY A 76 4.45 -15.55 5.03
CA GLY A 76 5.00 -14.28 4.57
C GLY A 76 4.13 -13.44 3.62
N LYS A 77 2.84 -13.76 3.44
CA LYS A 77 1.94 -13.04 2.50
C LYS A 77 2.01 -11.51 2.60
N SER A 78 1.86 -10.96 3.80
CA SER A 78 1.91 -9.50 4.02
C SER A 78 3.31 -8.95 3.73
N THR A 79 4.35 -9.62 4.21
CA THR A 79 5.75 -9.26 3.95
C THR A 79 6.06 -9.27 2.46
N HIS A 80 5.49 -10.19 1.69
CA HIS A 80 5.68 -10.25 0.24
C HIS A 80 5.13 -9.00 -0.45
N ILE A 81 3.93 -8.56 -0.09
CA ILE A 81 3.34 -7.31 -0.60
C ILE A 81 4.21 -6.11 -0.20
N GLU A 82 4.61 -6.03 1.07
CA GLU A 82 5.45 -4.94 1.59
C GLU A 82 6.80 -4.87 0.87
N GLN A 83 7.45 -6.00 0.62
CA GLN A 83 8.73 -6.04 -0.09
C GLN A 83 8.60 -5.69 -1.57
N VAL A 84 7.51 -6.10 -2.24
CA VAL A 84 7.24 -5.62 -3.61
C VAL A 84 7.03 -4.11 -3.63
N ALA A 85 6.20 -3.57 -2.75
CA ALA A 85 5.97 -2.13 -2.63
C ALA A 85 7.27 -1.37 -2.31
N ALA A 86 8.10 -1.90 -1.42
CA ALA A 86 9.39 -1.31 -1.05
C ALA A 86 10.37 -1.21 -2.22
N ARG A 87 10.43 -2.23 -3.09
CA ARG A 87 11.31 -2.20 -4.29
C ARG A 87 10.82 -1.23 -5.35
N LEU A 88 9.50 -1.03 -5.44
CA LEU A 88 8.89 -0.10 -6.40
C LEU A 88 8.70 1.32 -5.84
N ASN A 89 9.10 1.56 -4.58
CA ASN A 89 8.86 2.80 -3.83
C ASN A 89 7.38 3.19 -3.71
N TRP A 90 6.47 2.21 -3.68
CA TRP A 90 5.05 2.49 -3.47
C TRP A 90 4.75 2.68 -1.97
N PRO A 91 4.02 3.75 -1.60
CA PRO A 91 3.43 3.88 -0.27
C PRO A 91 2.51 2.69 0.02
N CYS A 92 2.62 2.11 1.21
CA CYS A 92 1.81 0.96 1.61
C CYS A 92 1.03 1.27 2.88
N VAL A 93 -0.31 1.17 2.80
CA VAL A 93 -1.21 1.29 3.95
C VAL A 93 -1.77 -0.09 4.25
N ARG A 94 -1.64 -0.52 5.51
CA ARG A 94 -2.17 -1.80 5.97
C ARG A 94 -3.42 -1.55 6.80
N VAL A 95 -4.51 -2.17 6.37
CA VAL A 95 -5.77 -2.19 7.12
C VAL A 95 -6.04 -3.64 7.53
N ASN A 96 -6.15 -3.88 8.83
CA ASN A 96 -6.57 -5.18 9.33
C ASN A 96 -8.10 -5.25 9.32
N LEU A 97 -8.65 -6.29 8.71
CA LEU A 97 -10.09 -6.51 8.67
C LEU A 97 -10.45 -7.60 9.68
N ASP A 98 -10.95 -7.20 10.84
CA ASP A 98 -11.43 -8.08 11.90
C ASP A 98 -12.89 -7.74 12.25
N SER A 99 -13.46 -8.42 13.25
CA SER A 99 -14.86 -8.22 13.65
C SER A 99 -15.15 -6.84 14.28
N GLN A 100 -14.13 -6.05 14.61
CA GLN A 100 -14.28 -4.74 15.24
C GLN A 100 -14.28 -3.60 14.22
N ILE A 101 -13.77 -3.81 13.00
CA ILE A 101 -13.76 -2.77 11.97
C ILE A 101 -15.17 -2.54 11.42
N ASN A 102 -15.57 -1.27 11.32
CA ASN A 102 -16.84 -0.86 10.74
C ASN A 102 -16.61 -0.01 9.47
N ARG A 103 -17.69 0.22 8.71
CA ARG A 103 -17.63 1.03 7.47
C ARG A 103 -17.13 2.46 7.71
N MET A 104 -17.48 3.04 8.85
CA MET A 104 -17.10 4.42 9.19
C MET A 104 -15.61 4.52 9.49
N ASP A 105 -14.96 3.44 9.93
CA ASP A 105 -13.50 3.40 10.09
C ASP A 105 -12.76 3.34 8.74
N LEU A 106 -13.46 3.08 7.62
CA LEU A 106 -12.86 3.05 6.29
C LEU A 106 -13.18 4.29 5.45
N ILE A 107 -14.34 4.91 5.68
CA ILE A 107 -14.84 6.04 4.89
C ILE A 107 -14.78 7.34 5.68
N GLY A 108 -14.94 7.28 6.99
CA GLY A 108 -15.20 8.42 7.86
C GLY A 108 -16.66 8.54 8.27
N ARG A 109 -16.93 9.50 9.17
CA ARG A 109 -18.26 9.79 9.71
C ARG A 109 -18.44 11.26 10.05
N ASP A 110 -19.69 11.72 9.97
CA ASP A 110 -20.08 12.99 10.57
C ASP A 110 -20.06 12.88 12.09
N THR A 111 -19.33 13.79 12.73
CA THR A 111 -19.23 13.89 14.19
C THR A 111 -19.69 15.26 14.66
N ILE A 112 -20.28 15.32 15.85
CA ILE A 112 -20.58 16.59 16.49
C ILE A 112 -19.33 17.07 17.21
N VAL A 113 -18.80 18.20 16.79
CA VAL A 113 -17.69 18.89 17.44
C VAL A 113 -18.19 20.19 18.08
N LEU A 114 -17.54 20.59 19.17
CA LEU A 114 -17.78 21.89 19.78
C LEU A 114 -16.81 22.91 19.20
N GLU A 115 -17.31 23.85 18.40
CA GLU A 115 -16.54 25.00 17.93
C GLU A 115 -17.13 26.28 18.55
N ASN A 116 -16.30 27.02 19.29
CA ASN A 116 -16.71 28.26 19.98
C ASN A 116 -17.98 28.12 20.85
N GLY A 117 -18.13 26.96 21.51
CA GLY A 117 -19.28 26.67 22.37
C GLY A 117 -20.59 26.33 21.63
N LYS A 118 -20.57 26.23 20.29
CA LYS A 118 -21.70 25.76 19.48
C LYS A 118 -21.44 24.35 18.99
N GLN A 119 -22.48 23.51 19.00
CA GLN A 119 -22.44 22.18 18.39
C GLN A 119 -22.53 22.34 16.87
N THR A 120 -21.51 21.87 16.16
CA THR A 120 -21.45 21.89 14.70
C THR A 120 -21.08 20.49 14.20
N THR A 121 -21.71 20.07 13.11
CA THR A 121 -21.40 18.79 12.46
C THR A 121 -20.15 18.96 11.60
N SER A 122 -19.15 18.12 11.82
CA SER A 122 -17.91 18.08 11.04
C SER A 122 -17.59 16.66 10.62
N PHE A 123 -17.19 16.49 9.36
CA PHE A 123 -16.80 15.20 8.82
C PHE A 123 -15.42 14.80 9.35
N GLN A 124 -15.34 13.63 9.97
CA GLN A 124 -14.10 13.02 10.41
C GLN A 124 -13.76 11.89 9.43
N GLU A 125 -12.60 11.97 8.77
CA GLU A 125 -12.09 10.88 7.92
C GLU A 125 -11.84 9.59 8.75
N GLY A 126 -11.96 8.45 8.08
CA GLY A 126 -11.74 7.11 8.65
C GLY A 126 -10.26 6.74 8.70
#